data_AF-A0A3D4MGK5-F1
#
_entry.id   AF-A0A3D4MGK5-F1
#
_cell.length_a   1.000
_cell.length_b   1.000
_cell.length_c   1.000
_cell.angle_alpha   90.00
_cell.angle_beta   90.00
_cell.angle_gamma   90.00
#
_symmetry.space_group_name_H-M   'P 1'
#
loop_
_entity.id
_entity.type
_entity.pdbx_description
1 polymer ?
#
loop_
_entity_poly.entity_id
_entity_poly.type
_entity_poly.pdbx_seq_one_letter_code
_entity_poly.pdbx_strand_id
1 'polypeptide(L)'
;ANSDEALREVALDIDEGADMVMVKPGLPYLDIIQRVKETFSMPTLAYHVSGEYAMLKAAAQNGWLDYDKAVLETMMSFKRAGCDGIFTYAACDVAKLLK
;
A
#
# COMPACT_ATOMS: atom_id res chain seq x y z
N ALA A 1 13.63 4.22 -8.92
CA ALA A 1 15.00 4.05 -9.47
C ALA A 1 15.51 2.62 -9.26
N ASN A 2 15.48 2.09 -8.03
CA ASN A 2 16.14 0.82 -7.71
C ASN A 2 15.13 -0.32 -7.52
N SER A 3 14.42 -0.68 -8.59
CA SER A 3 13.34 -1.66 -8.49
C SER A 3 13.83 -3.11 -8.30
N ASP A 4 15.03 -3.45 -8.81
CA ASP A 4 15.66 -4.76 -8.61
C ASP A 4 16.28 -4.92 -7.22
N GLU A 5 16.72 -3.81 -6.62
CA GLU A 5 17.20 -3.80 -5.23
C GLU A 5 16.08 -4.20 -4.27
N ALA A 6 14.87 -3.70 -4.48
CA ALA A 6 13.70 -4.07 -3.68
C ALA A 6 13.43 -5.58 -3.67
N LEU A 7 13.61 -6.28 -4.82
CA LEU A 7 13.44 -7.74 -4.86
C LEU A 7 14.58 -8.46 -4.11
N ARG A 8 15.80 -7.94 -4.16
CA ARG A 8 16.92 -8.51 -3.39
C ARG A 8 16.70 -8.38 -1.89
N GLU A 9 16.29 -7.20 -1.42
CA GLU A 9 15.98 -6.98 0.01
C GLU A 9 14.88 -7.92 0.49
N VAL A 10 13.80 -8.04 -0.27
CA VAL A 10 12.70 -8.96 0.06
C VAL A 10 13.16 -10.42 0.07
N ALA A 11 14.03 -10.83 -0.86
CA ALA A 11 14.57 -12.19 -0.86
C ALA A 11 15.41 -12.47 0.39
N LEU A 12 16.18 -11.48 0.88
CA LEU A 12 16.96 -11.59 2.11
C LEU A 12 16.04 -11.74 3.33
N ASP A 13 15.01 -10.90 3.46
CA ASP A 13 14.03 -11.00 4.57
C ASP A 13 13.35 -12.39 4.59
N ILE A 14 13.03 -12.94 3.41
CA ILE A 14 12.43 -14.29 3.30
C ILE A 14 13.42 -15.38 3.74
N ASP A 15 14.70 -15.28 3.35
CA ASP A 15 15.74 -16.23 3.77
C ASP A 15 16.02 -16.15 5.29
N GLU A 16 15.85 -14.95 5.87
CA GLU A 16 15.89 -14.72 7.32
C GLU A 16 14.63 -15.24 8.06
N GLY A 17 13.63 -15.74 7.33
CA GLY A 17 12.45 -16.41 7.88
C GLY A 17 11.23 -15.50 8.10
N ALA A 18 11.12 -14.38 7.38
CA ALA A 18 9.96 -13.52 7.47
C ALA A 18 8.65 -14.22 7.02
N ASP A 19 7.62 -14.16 7.86
CA ASP A 19 6.28 -14.69 7.51
C ASP A 19 5.54 -13.81 6.48
N MET A 20 5.88 -12.52 6.43
CA MET A 20 5.27 -11.53 5.56
C MET A 20 6.31 -10.45 5.21
N VAL A 21 6.14 -9.81 4.06
CA VAL A 21 7.03 -8.75 3.59
C VAL A 21 6.25 -7.46 3.36
N MET A 22 6.90 -6.30 3.46
CA MET A 22 6.22 -4.99 3.35
C MET A 22 6.93 -4.04 2.40
N VAL A 23 6.16 -3.38 1.54
CA VAL A 23 6.63 -2.23 0.75
C VAL A 23 6.19 -0.92 1.40
N LYS A 24 7.13 0.03 1.49
CA LYS A 24 6.91 1.37 2.06
C LYS A 24 7.80 2.40 1.32
N PRO A 25 7.26 3.56 0.88
CA PRO A 25 5.86 4.01 0.89
C PRO A 25 4.93 3.15 0.02
N GLY A 26 3.65 3.49 -0.01
CA GLY A 26 2.61 2.65 -0.60
C GLY A 26 2.22 3.07 -2.01
N LEU A 27 1.40 4.11 -2.13
CA LEU A 27 0.76 4.55 -3.39
C LEU A 27 1.76 4.85 -4.53
N PRO A 28 2.94 5.44 -4.28
CA PRO A 28 3.92 5.66 -5.35
C PRO A 28 4.71 4.41 -5.76
N TYR A 29 4.53 3.28 -5.06
CA TYR A 29 5.33 2.05 -5.19
C TYR A 29 4.45 0.83 -5.50
N LEU A 30 3.27 1.03 -6.09
CA LEU A 30 2.37 -0.06 -6.50
C LEU A 30 3.04 -1.02 -7.50
N ASP A 31 3.96 -0.53 -8.33
CA ASP A 31 4.78 -1.34 -9.23
C ASP A 31 5.71 -2.29 -8.46
N ILE A 32 6.33 -1.83 -7.37
CA ILE A 32 7.18 -2.66 -6.52
C ILE A 32 6.35 -3.71 -5.78
N ILE A 33 5.17 -3.34 -5.26
CA ILE A 33 4.24 -4.28 -4.62
C ILE A 33 3.87 -5.41 -5.58
N GLN A 34 3.52 -5.06 -6.83
CA GLN A 34 3.19 -6.03 -7.85
C GLN A 34 4.37 -6.97 -8.13
N ARG A 35 5.57 -6.42 -8.37
CA ARG A 35 6.77 -7.24 -8.63
C ARG A 35 7.09 -8.18 -7.47
N VAL A 36 6.99 -7.71 -6.23
CA VAL A 36 7.20 -8.54 -5.03
C VAL A 36 6.16 -9.66 -4.97
N LYS A 37 4.87 -9.34 -5.17
CA LYS A 37 3.80 -10.33 -5.12
C LYS A 37 3.95 -11.40 -6.20
N GLU A 38 4.25 -11.01 -7.43
CA GLU A 38 4.44 -11.92 -8.56
C GLU A 38 5.68 -12.80 -8.39
N THR A 39 6.77 -12.26 -7.86
CA THR A 39 8.05 -12.97 -7.73
C THR A 39 8.03 -14.00 -6.61
N PHE A 40 7.53 -13.61 -5.43
CA PHE A 40 7.68 -14.42 -4.22
C PHE A 40 6.39 -15.12 -3.78
N SER A 41 5.22 -14.67 -4.24
CA SER A 41 3.90 -15.19 -3.84
C SER A 41 3.66 -15.20 -2.31
N MET A 42 4.51 -14.52 -1.53
CA MET A 42 4.40 -14.38 -0.08
C MET A 42 3.24 -13.45 0.30
N PRO A 43 2.79 -13.46 1.57
CA PRO A 43 1.94 -12.40 2.10
C PRO A 43 2.63 -11.03 1.96
N THR A 44 2.08 -10.17 1.12
CA THR A 44 2.65 -8.86 0.78
C THR A 44 1.81 -7.76 1.39
N LEU A 45 2.41 -6.98 2.27
CA LEU A 45 1.80 -5.82 2.91
C LEU A 45 2.28 -4.52 2.28
N ALA A 46 1.49 -3.46 2.39
CA ALA A 46 1.92 -2.12 2.02
C ALA A 46 1.54 -1.10 3.11
N TYR A 47 2.32 -0.03 3.20
CA TYR A 47 2.02 1.08 4.09
C TYR A 47 1.58 2.32 3.28
N HIS A 48 0.29 2.67 3.35
CA HIS A 48 -0.25 3.97 2.92
C HIS A 48 0.17 5.04 3.95
N VAL A 49 1.38 5.60 3.75
CA VAL A 49 2.09 6.39 4.77
C VAL A 49 1.41 7.72 5.08
N SER A 50 1.91 8.40 6.12
CA SER A 50 1.33 9.65 6.61
C SER A 50 1.23 10.74 5.55
N GLY A 51 2.25 10.88 4.69
CA GLY A 51 2.23 11.83 3.58
C GLY A 51 1.11 11.54 2.58
N GLU A 52 0.90 10.27 2.24
CA GLU A 52 -0.16 9.85 1.31
C GLU A 52 -1.56 10.13 1.89
N TYR A 53 -1.76 9.78 3.16
CA TYR A 53 -2.99 10.11 3.87
C TYR A 53 -3.23 11.63 3.98
N ALA A 54 -2.19 12.40 4.32
CA ALA A 54 -2.27 13.85 4.44
C ALA A 54 -2.62 14.52 3.10
N MET A 55 -2.08 14.03 1.98
CA MET A 55 -2.44 14.51 0.64
C MET A 55 -3.93 14.35 0.35
N LEU A 56 -4.51 13.17 0.62
CA LEU A 56 -5.94 12.94 0.43
C LEU A 56 -6.79 13.84 1.32
N LYS A 57 -6.44 13.96 2.61
CA LYS A 57 -7.18 14.83 3.54
C LYS A 57 -7.09 16.30 3.14
N ALA A 58 -5.92 16.78 2.76
CA ALA A 58 -5.74 18.18 2.34
C ALA A 58 -6.54 18.49 1.07
N ALA A 59 -6.50 17.63 0.06
CA ALA A 59 -7.26 17.81 -1.18
C ALA A 59 -8.78 17.81 -0.91
N ALA A 60 -9.27 16.91 -0.06
CA ALA A 60 -10.67 16.87 0.34
C ALA A 60 -11.10 18.11 1.13
N GLN A 61 -10.27 18.58 2.08
CA GLN A 61 -10.53 19.79 2.86
C GLN A 61 -10.63 21.05 2.00
N ASN A 62 -9.91 21.09 0.88
CA ASN A 62 -9.99 22.18 -0.09
C ASN A 62 -11.12 21.97 -1.13
N GLY A 63 -11.91 20.91 -1.01
CA GLY A 63 -13.02 20.61 -1.93
C GLY A 63 -12.57 20.15 -3.32
N TRP A 64 -11.31 19.73 -3.49
CA TRP A 64 -10.78 19.30 -4.78
C TRP A 64 -11.16 17.87 -5.15
N LEU A 65 -11.47 17.04 -4.15
CA LEU A 65 -11.92 15.67 -4.35
C LEU A 65 -12.88 15.23 -3.24
N ASP A 66 -13.60 14.15 -3.52
CA ASP A 66 -14.42 13.40 -2.57
C ASP A 66 -13.52 12.41 -1.81
N TYR A 67 -13.35 12.63 -0.49
CA TYR A 67 -12.46 11.82 0.34
C TYR A 67 -12.86 10.34 0.37
N ASP A 68 -14.15 10.05 0.54
CA ASP A 68 -14.64 8.68 0.75
C ASP A 68 -14.42 7.86 -0.53
N LYS A 69 -14.69 8.45 -1.69
CA LYS A 69 -14.40 7.81 -2.98
C LYS A 69 -12.91 7.62 -3.20
N ALA A 70 -12.11 8.67 -2.97
CA ALA A 70 -10.68 8.62 -3.22
C ALA A 70 -9.96 7.62 -2.31
N VAL A 71 -10.34 7.54 -1.04
CA VAL A 71 -9.70 6.60 -0.10
C VAL A 71 -10.08 5.16 -0.41
N LEU A 72 -11.33 4.88 -0.80
CA LEU A 72 -11.74 3.54 -1.24
C LEU A 72 -11.02 3.13 -2.52
N GLU A 73 -10.92 4.01 -3.51
CA GLU A 73 -10.18 3.75 -4.74
C GLU A 73 -8.69 3.53 -4.49
N THR A 74 -8.12 4.26 -3.52
CA THR A 74 -6.74 4.04 -3.06
C THR A 74 -6.57 2.64 -2.47
N MET A 75 -7.47 2.19 -1.57
CA MET A 75 -7.42 0.83 -1.01
C MET A 75 -7.59 -0.24 -2.09
N MET A 76 -8.49 -0.01 -3.06
CA MET A 76 -8.67 -0.91 -4.20
C MET A 76 -7.42 -0.98 -5.07
N SER A 77 -6.70 0.12 -5.26
CA SER A 77 -5.45 0.15 -6.02
C SER A 77 -4.33 -0.66 -5.34
N PHE A 78 -4.22 -0.58 -4.02
CA PHE A 78 -3.33 -1.46 -3.25
C PHE A 78 -3.70 -2.93 -3.37
N LYS A 79 -4.99 -3.26 -3.22
CA LYS A 79 -5.47 -4.64 -3.39
C LYS A 79 -5.19 -5.16 -4.80
N ARG A 80 -5.42 -4.33 -5.83
CA ARG A 80 -5.12 -4.67 -7.23
C ARG A 80 -3.63 -4.90 -7.48
N ALA A 81 -2.75 -4.14 -6.82
CA ALA A 81 -1.30 -4.32 -6.91
C ALA A 81 -0.82 -5.62 -6.24
N GLY A 82 -1.66 -6.30 -5.45
CA GLY A 82 -1.33 -7.58 -4.83
C GLY A 82 -1.17 -7.53 -3.31
N CYS A 83 -1.61 -6.46 -2.65
CA CYS A 83 -1.54 -6.38 -1.19
C CYS A 83 -2.52 -7.36 -0.52
N ASP A 84 -2.03 -8.16 0.41
CA ASP A 84 -2.84 -8.98 1.30
C ASP A 84 -3.38 -8.14 2.48
N GLY A 85 -2.57 -7.18 2.97
CA GLY A 85 -2.95 -6.21 4.00
C GLY A 85 -2.38 -4.81 3.74
N ILE A 86 -3.07 -3.78 4.23
CA ILE A 86 -2.71 -2.38 4.02
C ILE A 86 -2.67 -1.67 5.36
N PHE A 87 -1.51 -1.12 5.71
CA PHE A 87 -1.32 -0.30 6.89
C PHE A 87 -1.68 1.14 6.54
N THR A 88 -2.73 1.68 7.17
CA THR A 88 -3.22 3.00 6.85
C THR A 88 -3.89 3.71 8.02
N TYR A 89 -3.67 5.02 8.12
CA TYR A 89 -4.39 5.90 9.05
C TYR A 89 -5.90 5.96 8.77
N ALA A 90 -6.32 5.67 7.54
CA ALA A 90 -7.73 5.68 7.14
C ALA A 90 -8.48 4.38 7.47
N ALA A 91 -7.88 3.43 8.20
CA ALA A 91 -8.45 2.10 8.39
C ALA A 91 -9.84 2.16 9.04
N CYS A 92 -10.00 2.98 10.07
CA CYS A 92 -11.29 3.20 10.74
C CYS A 92 -12.32 3.91 9.85
N ASP A 93 -11.88 4.80 8.95
CA ASP A 93 -12.77 5.48 7.99
C ASP A 93 -13.26 4.47 6.95
N VAL A 94 -12.35 3.75 6.31
CA VAL A 94 -12.65 2.72 5.30
C VAL A 94 -13.55 1.62 5.89
N ALA A 95 -13.28 1.17 7.11
CA ALA A 95 -14.11 0.15 7.77
C ALA A 95 -15.56 0.61 8.01
N LYS A 96 -15.83 1.93 8.14
CA LYS A 96 -17.20 2.45 8.23
C LYS A 96 -17.86 2.52 6.86
N LEU A 97 -17.10 2.82 5.80
CA LEU A 97 -17.60 2.94 4.43
C LEU A 97 -17.93 1.58 3.79
N LEU A 98 -17.31 0.49 4.28
CA LEU A 98 -17.53 -0.88 3.79
C LEU A 98 -18.66 -1.62 4.53
N LYS A 99 -19.23 -1.02 5.58
CA LYS A 99 -20.41 -1.57 6.27
C LYS A 99 -21.68 -1.28 5.50
#